data_AF-A0A183TSY7-F1
#
_entry.id   AF-A0A183TSY7-F1
#
_cell.length_a   1.000
_cell.length_b   1.000
_cell.length_c   1.000
_cell.angle_alpha   90.00
_cell.angle_beta   90.00
_cell.angle_gamma   90.00
#
_symmetry.space_group_name_H-M   'P 1'
#
loop_
_entity.id
_entity.type
_entity.pdbx_description
1 polymer ?
#
loop_
_entity_poly.entity_id
_entity_poly.type
_entity_poly.pdbx_seq_one_letter_code
_entity_poly.pdbx_strand_id
1 'polypeptide(L)'
;MYRAPEMLDLYQNYPINEAGDVWALGCIFFNLTCGYHPFGDSAKLAILNANYNLPPCTPETEPFHNLIRQMLLVDPTQRPNISTVVGELADLSSSRNIDAASSIIFNEEVRRHLHMAGRKGNLPIMPFNPLTKLSCTCSVKFRGIAGR
;
A
#
# COMPACT_ATOMS: atom_id res chain seq x y z
N MET A 1 5.74 13.44 6.58
CA MET A 1 5.40 12.02 6.42
C MET A 1 5.84 11.46 5.06
N TYR A 2 5.40 12.04 3.94
CA TYR A 2 5.74 11.55 2.59
C TYR A 2 7.07 12.04 2.02
N ARG A 3 7.90 12.72 2.82
CA ARG A 3 9.21 13.20 2.35
C ARG A 3 10.16 12.02 2.24
N ALA A 4 10.80 11.92 1.09
CA ALA A 4 11.82 10.93 0.83
C ALA A 4 13.11 11.23 1.63
N PRO A 5 13.93 10.21 1.95
CA PRO A 5 15.14 10.36 2.77
C PRO A 5 16.15 11.36 2.17
N GLU A 6 16.32 11.39 0.86
CA GLU A 6 17.19 12.35 0.15
C GLU A 6 16.76 13.82 0.32
N MET A 7 15.47 14.08 0.57
CA MET A 7 14.97 15.43 0.89
C MET A 7 15.22 15.81 2.36
N LEU A 8 15.53 14.83 3.23
CA LEU A 8 15.79 15.02 4.65
C LEU A 8 17.29 15.08 4.98
N ASP A 9 18.11 14.46 4.14
CA ASP A 9 19.56 14.39 4.25
C ASP A 9 20.24 14.77 2.92
N LEU A 10 20.46 16.08 2.77
CA LEU A 10 21.12 16.64 1.59
C LEU A 10 22.63 16.37 1.57
N TYR A 11 23.23 15.86 2.66
CA TYR A 11 24.66 15.58 2.72
C TYR A 11 25.07 14.38 1.88
N GLN A 12 24.12 13.50 1.54
CA GLN A 12 24.38 12.36 0.65
C GLN A 12 24.46 12.76 -0.83
N ASN A 13 24.14 14.01 -1.17
CA ASN A 13 24.22 14.57 -2.53
C ASN A 13 23.44 13.77 -3.59
N TYR A 14 22.39 13.05 -3.18
CA TYR A 14 21.48 12.43 -4.12
C TYR A 14 20.64 13.49 -4.86
N PRO A 15 20.38 13.32 -6.16
CA PRO A 15 19.50 14.22 -6.89
C PRO A 15 18.06 14.10 -6.40
N ILE A 16 17.40 15.24 -6.21
CA ILE A 16 15.96 15.28 -5.91
C ILE A 16 15.22 15.24 -7.24
N ASN A 17 14.59 14.11 -7.53
CA ASN A 17 13.91 13.84 -8.80
C ASN A 17 12.60 13.05 -8.56
N GLU A 18 12.03 12.48 -9.62
CA GLU A 18 10.82 11.65 -9.59
C GLU A 18 10.90 10.43 -8.66
N ALA A 19 12.10 9.98 -8.28
CA ALA A 19 12.26 8.88 -7.31
C ALA A 19 11.71 9.26 -5.92
N GLY A 20 11.64 10.56 -5.60
CA GLY A 20 10.99 11.06 -4.39
C GLY A 20 9.46 10.84 -4.42
N ASP A 21 8.84 10.93 -5.60
CA ASP A 21 7.41 10.64 -5.78
C ASP A 21 7.14 9.14 -5.65
N VAL A 22 8.05 8.30 -6.14
CA VAL A 22 7.98 6.83 -5.95
C VAL A 22 8.01 6.46 -4.47
N TRP A 23 8.83 7.13 -3.66
CA TRP A 23 8.83 6.94 -2.20
C TRP A 23 7.49 7.31 -1.57
N ALA A 24 6.93 8.46 -1.95
CA ALA A 24 5.62 8.89 -1.48
C ALA A 24 4.52 7.89 -1.88
N LEU A 25 4.59 7.34 -3.09
CA LEU A 25 3.70 6.29 -3.57
C LEU A 25 3.81 5.02 -2.72
N GLY A 26 5.04 4.59 -2.38
CA GLY A 26 5.27 3.47 -1.47
C GLY A 26 4.61 3.66 -0.10
N CYS A 27 4.66 4.87 0.45
CA CYS A 27 3.98 5.20 1.71
C CYS A 27 2.46 5.11 1.59
N ILE A 28 1.89 5.53 0.45
CA ILE A 28 0.44 5.43 0.18
C ILE A 28 0.03 3.97 0.05
N PHE A 29 0.78 3.17 -0.71
CA PHE A 29 0.53 1.73 -0.88
C PHE A 29 0.55 0.98 0.45
N PHE A 30 1.54 1.27 1.30
CA PHE A 30 1.59 0.72 2.65
C PHE A 30 0.34 1.07 3.44
N ASN A 31 -0.09 2.34 3.42
CA ASN A 31 -1.26 2.78 4.16
C ASN A 31 -2.56 2.14 3.65
N LEU A 32 -2.69 1.92 2.33
CA LEU A 32 -3.83 1.23 1.74
C LEU A 32 -3.86 -0.27 2.10
N THR A 33 -2.69 -0.90 2.22
CA THR A 33 -2.58 -2.33 2.49
C THR A 33 -2.71 -2.64 3.99
N CYS A 34 -2.07 -1.82 4.84
CA CYS A 34 -1.94 -2.08 6.27
C CYS A 34 -2.90 -1.25 7.14
N GLY A 35 -3.50 -0.18 6.59
CA GLY A 35 -4.43 0.70 7.32
C GLY A 35 -3.77 1.73 8.25
N TYR A 36 -2.44 1.84 8.25
CA TYR A 36 -1.68 2.83 9.01
C TYR A 36 -0.45 3.30 8.23
N HIS A 37 0.11 4.45 8.60
CA HIS A 37 1.26 5.03 7.91
C HIS A 37 2.58 4.33 8.33
N PRO A 38 3.50 3.98 7.39
CA PRO A 38 4.73 3.24 7.73
C PRO A 38 5.65 4.00 8.69
N PHE A 39 5.72 5.32 8.53
CA PHE A 39 6.52 6.23 9.34
C PHE A 39 5.62 7.22 10.13
N GLY A 40 4.74 6.70 11.00
CA GLY A 40 3.93 7.46 12.00
C GLY A 40 4.63 8.73 12.50
N ASP A 41 3.95 9.84 12.83
CA ASP A 41 4.54 11.14 13.25
C ASP A 41 5.85 11.66 12.58
N SER A 42 6.25 11.13 11.42
CA SER A 42 7.47 11.51 10.70
C SER A 42 8.75 11.39 11.54
N ALA A 43 8.99 10.24 12.17
CA ALA A 43 10.28 9.95 12.81
C ALA A 43 11.42 10.04 11.76
N LYS A 44 12.16 11.16 11.76
CA LYS A 44 13.22 11.45 10.76
C LYS A 44 14.21 10.30 10.60
N LEU A 45 14.64 9.70 11.72
CA LEU A 45 15.53 8.55 11.72
C LEU A 45 14.90 7.29 11.11
N ALA A 46 13.59 7.08 11.27
CA ALA A 46 12.92 5.93 10.67
C ALA A 46 12.85 6.08 9.14
N ILE A 47 12.61 7.29 8.64
CA ILE A 47 12.60 7.59 7.20
C ILE A 47 14.00 7.40 6.61
N LEU A 48 15.03 7.97 7.25
CA LEU A 48 16.42 7.89 6.77
C LEU A 48 16.96 6.46 6.70
N ASN A 49 16.49 5.56 7.57
CA ASN A 49 16.89 4.16 7.58
C ASN A 49 15.90 3.24 6.86
N ALA A 50 14.82 3.76 6.27
CA ALA A 50 13.68 2.98 5.79
C ALA A 50 13.20 1.93 6.82
N ASN A 51 13.16 2.32 8.10
CA ASN A 51 12.75 1.44 9.18
C ASN A 51 11.23 1.46 9.32
N TYR A 52 10.58 0.49 8.67
CA TYR A 52 9.14 0.22 8.77
C TYR A 52 8.91 -1.28 8.97
N ASN A 53 7.78 -1.64 9.56
CA ASN A 53 7.42 -3.03 9.79
C ASN A 53 6.26 -3.41 8.88
N LEU A 54 6.48 -4.39 8.00
CA LEU A 54 5.39 -5.02 7.25
C LEU A 54 4.74 -6.11 8.10
N PRO A 55 3.41 -6.19 8.15
CA PRO A 55 2.72 -7.29 8.81
C PRO A 55 2.98 -8.63 8.10
N PRO A 56 2.69 -9.77 8.76
CA PRO A 56 2.79 -11.08 8.15
C PRO A 56 2.03 -11.14 6.83
N CYS A 57 2.67 -11.72 5.82
CA CYS A 57 2.16 -11.69 4.47
C CYS A 57 1.22 -12.87 4.20
N THR A 58 0.12 -12.62 3.49
CA THR A 58 -0.70 -13.65 2.84
C THR A 58 -0.36 -13.71 1.35
N PRO A 59 -0.69 -14.81 0.64
CA PRO A 59 -0.49 -14.90 -0.82
C PRO A 59 -1.14 -13.74 -1.60
N GLU A 60 -2.21 -13.17 -1.07
CA GLU A 60 -2.92 -12.03 -1.66
C GLU A 60 -2.20 -10.70 -1.42
N THR A 61 -1.44 -10.55 -0.33
CA THR A 61 -0.74 -9.30 0.00
C THR A 61 0.72 -9.31 -0.46
N GLU A 62 1.31 -10.47 -0.75
CA GLU A 62 2.73 -10.61 -1.13
C GLU A 62 3.14 -9.75 -2.31
N PRO A 63 2.36 -9.67 -3.41
CA PRO A 63 2.75 -8.82 -4.52
C PRO A 63 2.80 -7.33 -4.17
N PHE A 64 1.88 -6.88 -3.32
CA PHE A 64 1.85 -5.48 -2.85
C PHE A 64 2.99 -5.21 -1.87
N HIS A 65 3.29 -6.15 -0.97
CA HIS A 65 4.43 -6.04 -0.07
C HIS A 65 5.75 -5.97 -0.85
N ASN A 66 5.89 -6.74 -1.92
CA ASN A 66 7.07 -6.68 -2.78
C ASN A 66 7.21 -5.30 -3.45
N LEU A 67 6.13 -4.76 -4.02
CA LEU A 67 6.11 -3.40 -4.57
C LEU A 67 6.47 -2.33 -3.53
N ILE A 68 5.91 -2.43 -2.32
CA ILE A 68 6.24 -1.51 -1.21
C ILE A 68 7.74 -1.56 -0.89
N ARG A 69 8.33 -2.76 -0.81
CA ARG A 69 9.77 -2.92 -0.54
C ARG A 69 10.65 -2.27 -1.61
N GLN A 70 10.26 -2.39 -2.88
CA GLN A 70 10.98 -1.78 -4.00
C GLN A 70 10.86 -0.24 -3.97
N MET A 71 9.69 0.30 -3.63
CA MET A 71 9.47 1.75 -3.58
C MET A 71 10.09 2.43 -2.35
N LEU A 72 10.15 1.74 -1.21
CA LEU A 72 10.68 2.27 0.06
C LEU A 72 12.16 1.94 0.27
N LEU A 73 12.97 2.04 -0.79
CA LEU A 73 14.43 1.95 -0.71
C LEU A 73 15.04 3.30 -0.33
N VAL A 74 16.04 3.30 0.56
CA VAL A 74 16.72 4.55 0.98
C VAL A 74 17.41 5.21 -0.20
N ASP A 75 18.17 4.43 -0.97
CA ASP A 75 18.86 4.92 -2.17
C ASP A 75 17.85 5.18 -3.31
N PRO A 76 17.69 6.43 -3.77
CA PRO A 76 16.74 6.76 -4.84
C PRO A 76 17.13 6.14 -6.19
N THR A 77 18.39 5.79 -6.42
CA THR A 77 18.86 5.16 -7.67
C THR A 77 18.45 3.71 -7.81
N GLN A 78 18.15 3.05 -6.69
CA GLN A 78 17.68 1.67 -6.65
C GLN A 78 16.15 1.56 -6.75
N ARG A 79 15.43 2.68 -6.61
CA ARG A 79 13.96 2.70 -6.70
C ARG A 79 13.53 2.44 -8.15
N PRO A 80 12.44 1.69 -8.37
CA PRO A 80 11.89 1.48 -9.70
C PRO A 80 11.34 2.78 -10.27
N ASN A 81 11.40 2.91 -11.59
CA ASN A 81 10.70 4.00 -12.29
C ASN A 81 9.18 3.77 -12.20
N ILE A 82 8.39 4.84 -12.27
CA ILE A 82 6.92 4.77 -12.27
C ILE A 82 6.38 3.85 -13.37
N SER A 83 7.02 3.82 -14.54
CA SER A 83 6.64 2.91 -15.64
C SER A 83 6.78 1.44 -15.25
N THR A 84 7.81 1.08 -14.49
CA THR A 84 8.02 -0.28 -13.97
C THR A 84 6.95 -0.64 -12.96
N VAL A 85 6.66 0.28 -12.02
CA VAL A 85 5.61 0.09 -11.01
C VAL A 85 4.24 -0.12 -11.66
N VAL A 86 3.90 0.69 -12.67
CA VAL A 86 2.64 0.56 -13.42
C VAL A 86 2.59 -0.76 -14.19
N GLY A 87 3.71 -1.21 -14.78
CA GLY A 87 3.80 -2.50 -15.45
C GLY A 87 3.50 -3.67 -14.51
N GLU A 88 4.17 -3.73 -13.36
CA GLU A 88 3.92 -4.75 -12.34
C GLU A 88 2.47 -4.74 -11.85
N LEU A 89 1.87 -3.56 -11.67
CA LEU A 89 0.46 -3.45 -11.29
C LEU A 89 -0.49 -3.94 -12.39
N ALA A 90 -0.18 -3.68 -13.66
CA ALA A 90 -0.97 -4.17 -14.79
C ALA A 90 -0.93 -5.71 -14.89
N ASP A 91 0.26 -6.30 -14.68
CA ASP A 91 0.43 -7.75 -14.63
C ASP A 91 -0.37 -8.36 -13.47
N LEU A 92 -0.31 -7.72 -12.30
CA LEU A 92 -1.09 -8.15 -11.13
C LEU A 92 -2.60 -8.02 -11.36
N SER A 93 -3.05 -6.94 -11.98
CA SER A 93 -4.46 -6.74 -12.34
C SER A 93 -4.95 -7.84 -13.28
N SER A 94 -4.15 -8.16 -14.29
CA SER A 94 -4.43 -9.23 -15.26
C SER A 94 -4.49 -10.60 -14.58
N SER A 95 -3.54 -10.89 -13.67
CA SER A 95 -3.51 -12.15 -12.92
C SER A 95 -4.75 -12.35 -12.03
N ARG A 96 -5.36 -11.25 -11.56
CA ARG A 96 -6.55 -11.25 -10.69
C ARG A 96 -7.85 -11.04 -11.45
N ASN A 97 -7.79 -10.88 -12.78
CA ASN A 97 -8.95 -10.57 -13.62
C ASN A 97 -9.73 -9.33 -13.13
N ILE A 98 -8.98 -8.30 -12.74
CA ILE A 98 -9.51 -6.99 -12.31
C ILE A 98 -9.21 -5.99 -13.43
N ASP A 99 -10.19 -5.15 -13.76
CA ASP A 99 -9.97 -4.01 -14.66
C ASP A 99 -9.50 -2.79 -13.84
N ALA A 100 -8.19 -2.59 -13.76
CA ALA A 100 -7.59 -1.45 -13.07
C ALA A 100 -7.84 -0.10 -13.77
N ALA A 101 -8.26 -0.10 -15.05
CA ALA A 101 -8.61 1.12 -15.79
C ALA A 101 -10.08 1.52 -15.58
N SER A 102 -10.89 0.63 -15.01
CA SER A 102 -12.27 0.94 -14.65
C SER A 102 -12.32 2.08 -13.62
N SER A 103 -13.38 2.88 -13.70
CA SER A 103 -13.60 3.93 -12.71
C SER A 103 -13.76 3.31 -11.32
N ILE A 104 -13.06 3.85 -10.33
CA ILE A 104 -13.23 3.44 -8.93
C ILE A 104 -14.69 3.67 -8.55
N ILE A 105 -15.43 2.58 -8.35
CA ILE A 105 -16.80 2.64 -7.84
C ILE A 105 -16.67 2.97 -6.35
N PHE A 106 -16.72 4.26 -6.01
CA PHE A 106 -16.87 4.67 -4.63
C PHE A 106 -18.23 4.15 -4.14
N ASN A 107 -18.21 3.22 -3.19
CA ASN A 107 -19.41 2.89 -2.43
C ASN A 107 -20.01 4.21 -1.88
N GLU A 108 -21.35 4.33 -1.87
CA GLU A 108 -22.03 5.50 -1.27
C GLU A 108 -21.45 5.86 0.10
N GLU A 109 -21.03 4.86 0.87
CA GLU A 109 -20.41 5.04 2.18
C GLU A 109 -19.07 5.79 2.11
N VAL A 110 -18.22 5.50 1.11
CA VAL A 110 -16.96 6.22 0.90
C VAL A 110 -17.24 7.64 0.39
N ARG A 111 -18.27 7.81 -0.46
CA ARG A 111 -18.71 9.12 -0.96
C ARG A 111 -19.21 10.02 0.18
N ARG A 112 -19.94 9.47 1.16
CA ARG A 112 -20.39 10.20 2.36
C ARG A 112 -19.22 10.62 3.25
N HIS A 113 -18.25 9.73 3.50
CA HIS A 113 -17.09 10.04 4.34
C HIS A 113 -16.15 11.08 3.71
N LEU A 114 -15.94 11.06 2.40
CA LEU A 114 -15.18 12.10 1.70
C LEU A 114 -15.83 13.49 1.82
N HIS A 115 -17.17 13.57 1.83
CA HIS A 115 -17.88 14.81 2.07
C HIS A 115 -17.72 15.34 3.51
N MET A 116 -17.48 14.45 4.48
CA MET A 116 -17.30 14.81 5.90
C MET A 116 -15.86 15.17 6.26
N ALA A 117 -14.86 14.60 5.58
CA ALA A 117 -13.43 14.84 5.84
C ALA A 117 -12.93 16.25 5.46
N GLY A 118 -13.77 17.08 4.81
CA GLY A 118 -13.48 18.47 4.45
C GLY A 118 -13.59 19.51 5.58
N ARG A 119 -13.97 19.12 6.81
CA ARG A 119 -14.01 20.01 7.99
C ARG A 119 -13.00 19.54 9.05
N LYS A 120 -11.99 20.38 9.29
CA LYS A 120 -10.82 20.17 10.17
C LYS A 120 -11.16 19.61 11.56
N GLY A 121 -10.21 18.80 12.07
CA GLY A 121 -9.82 18.78 13.48
C GLY A 121 -10.09 17.47 14.22
N ASN A 122 -9.01 16.76 14.57
CA ASN A 122 -8.95 15.57 15.44
C ASN A 122 -9.87 14.40 15.05
N LEU A 123 -9.35 13.51 14.19
CA LEU A 123 -9.91 12.17 14.07
C LEU A 123 -9.21 11.25 15.08
N PRO A 124 -9.93 10.54 15.97
CA PRO A 124 -9.35 9.41 16.68
C PRO A 124 -8.95 8.35 15.65
N ILE A 125 -7.80 7.72 15.88
CA ILE A 125 -7.29 6.61 15.07
C ILE A 125 -8.31 5.47 15.18
N MET A 126 -9.16 5.33 14.17
CA MET A 126 -10.02 4.15 14.04
C MET A 126 -9.16 3.02 13.47
N PRO A 127 -9.21 1.80 14.04
CA PRO A 127 -8.55 0.66 13.43
C PRO A 127 -9.26 0.35 12.11
N PHE A 128 -8.56 0.57 11.00
CA PHE A 128 -8.94 -0.03 9.71
C PHE A 128 -8.80 -1.53 9.87
N ASN A 129 -9.90 -2.23 10.11
CA ASN A 129 -9.96 -3.68 10.07
C ASN A 129 -10.53 -4.08 8.70
N PRO A 130 -9.71 -4.54 7.73
CA PRO A 130 -10.20 -4.86 6.39
C PRO A 130 -11.01 -6.18 6.33
N LEU A 131 -11.17 -6.89 7.45
CA LEU A 131 -11.67 -8.27 7.46
C LEU A 131 -13.02 -8.48 8.14
N THR A 132 -13.94 -7.51 8.09
CA THR A 132 -15.33 -7.76 8.54
C THR A 132 -16.33 -7.42 7.46
N LYS A 133 -16.45 -8.33 6.47
CA LYS A 133 -17.71 -8.90 5.93
C LYS A 133 -17.47 -9.42 4.50
N LEU A 134 -16.77 -10.55 4.37
CA LEU A 134 -17.28 -11.61 3.50
C LEU A 134 -17.66 -12.76 4.42
N SER A 135 -18.97 -12.89 4.66
CA SER A 135 -19.54 -14.13 5.17
C SER A 135 -19.18 -15.24 4.17
N CYS A 136 -18.20 -16.05 4.53
CA CYS A 136 -17.97 -17.36 3.94
C CYS A 136 -19.24 -18.21 4.15
N THR A 137 -20.11 -18.23 3.14
CA THR A 137 -21.03 -19.36 2.91
C THR A 137 -20.73 -19.93 1.54
N CYS A 138 -19.52 -20.46 1.35
CA CYS A 138 -19.27 -21.48 0.34
C CYS A 138 -19.26 -22.83 1.05
N SER A 139 -20.45 -23.43 1.14
CA SER A 139 -20.66 -24.77 1.66
C SER A 139 -20.04 -25.79 0.70
N VAL A 140 -18.76 -26.11 0.87
CA VAL A 140 -18.14 -27.24 0.15
C VAL A 140 -18.54 -28.53 0.83
N LYS A 141 -19.56 -29.17 0.26
CA LYS A 141 -20.03 -30.51 0.62
C LYS A 141 -18.99 -31.53 0.15
N PHE A 142 -18.11 -31.97 1.06
CA PHE A 142 -17.22 -33.11 0.83
C PHE A 142 -18.07 -34.39 0.69
N ARG A 143 -18.27 -34.87 -0.55
CA ARG A 143 -18.63 -36.27 -0.82
C ARG A 143 -17.32 -37.05 -0.92
N GLY A 144 -17.01 -37.79 0.13
CA GLY A 144 -15.92 -38.77 0.14
C GLY A 144 -16.22 -39.91 -0.85
N ILE A 145 -15.24 -40.20 -1.70
CA ILE A 145 -15.20 -41.41 -2.52
C ILE A 145 -14.25 -42.35 -1.78
N ALA A 146 -14.81 -43.37 -1.12
CA ALA A 146 -14.07 -44.45 -0.49
C ALA A 146 -13.57 -45.40 -1.58
N GLY A 147 -12.25 -45.55 -1.68
CA GLY A 147 -11.60 -46.64 -2.40
C GLY A 147 -11.66 -47.91 -1.57
N ARG A 148 -12.06 -49.01 -2.22
CA ARG A 148 -11.85 -50.39 -1.79
C ARG A 148 -10.61 -50.93 -2.49
#